data_AF-A0A5E4HKM2-F1
#
_entry.id   AF-A0A5E4HKM2-F1
#
_cell.length_a   1.000
_cell.length_b   1.000
_cell.length_c   1.000
_cell.angle_alpha   90.00
_cell.angle_beta   90.00
_cell.angle_gamma   90.00
#
_symmetry.space_group_name_H-M   'P 1'
#
loop_
_entity.id
_entity.type
_entity.pdbx_description
1 polymer ?
#
loop_
_entity_poly.entity_id
_entity_poly.type
_entity_poly.pdbx_seq_one_letter_code
_entity_poly.pdbx_strand_id
1 'polypeptide(L)'
;MNVENAQNLKDVLVELGVRMSDVFFADRLLFVEGATEKEIIPLIAEKLKVDLNRRGVEIIAMRGKDTGKYHIKMWSHVAKNTQLPVFYLFDGDATKEIEDSQKEGFLTDDNHYLLKVADIEDLYPEDLTQKVVKSMIPSIEIEKVDLSSPRKKKLEKIFDKNNIEDWKIPLGKKVVSEMEKEHIKEAMSEITEVFDKFI
;
A
#
# COMPACT_ATOMS: atom_id res chain seq x y z
N MET A 1 -15.67 -16.09 19.99
CA MET A 1 -14.72 -16.58 18.95
C MET A 1 -14.54 -18.07 19.16
N ASN A 2 -14.94 -18.92 18.20
CA ASN A 2 -14.71 -20.37 18.29
C ASN A 2 -13.23 -20.70 18.03
N VAL A 3 -12.76 -21.83 18.56
CA VAL A 3 -11.35 -22.26 18.48
C VAL A 3 -10.86 -22.37 17.03
N GLU A 4 -11.70 -22.84 16.10
CA GLU A 4 -11.39 -22.89 14.66
C GLU A 4 -11.14 -21.49 14.07
N ASN A 5 -11.93 -20.48 14.44
CA ASN A 5 -11.73 -19.12 13.95
C ASN A 5 -10.44 -18.48 14.49
N ALA A 6 -10.06 -18.83 15.72
CA ALA A 6 -8.81 -18.35 16.32
C ALA A 6 -7.58 -18.97 15.64
N GLN A 7 -7.65 -20.26 15.28
CA GLN A 7 -6.58 -20.94 14.55
C GLN A 7 -6.45 -20.38 13.13
N ASN A 8 -7.57 -20.21 12.41
CA ASN A 8 -7.58 -19.60 11.08
C ASN A 8 -7.02 -18.17 11.08
N LEU A 9 -7.35 -17.36 12.09
CA LEU A 9 -6.80 -16.01 12.23
C LEU A 9 -5.28 -16.03 12.44
N LYS A 10 -4.79 -16.93 13.30
CA LYS A 10 -3.35 -17.05 13.56
C LYS A 10 -2.59 -17.46 12.31
N ASP A 11 -3.14 -18.38 11.52
CA ASP A 11 -2.51 -18.86 10.29
C ASP A 11 -2.45 -17.75 9.24
N VAL A 12 -3.54 -17.00 9.05
CA VAL A 12 -3.55 -15.80 8.18
C VAL A 12 -2.52 -14.77 8.62
N LEU A 13 -2.40 -14.52 9.93
CA LEU A 13 -1.44 -13.54 10.44
C LEU A 13 0.00 -13.96 10.16
N VAL A 14 0.30 -15.25 10.31
CA VAL A 14 1.60 -15.81 9.93
C VAL A 14 1.86 -15.65 8.42
N GLU A 15 0.86 -15.90 7.57
CA GLU A 15 0.96 -15.70 6.12
C GLU A 15 1.25 -14.24 5.75
N LEU A 16 0.61 -13.29 6.44
CA LEU A 16 0.80 -11.85 6.25
C LEU A 16 2.10 -11.32 6.89
N GLY A 17 2.85 -12.16 7.61
CA GLY A 17 4.03 -11.76 8.36
C GLY A 17 3.73 -10.80 9.52
N VAL A 18 2.52 -10.86 10.07
CA VAL A 18 2.03 -10.02 11.17
C VAL A 18 1.96 -10.85 12.45
N ARG A 19 2.33 -10.28 13.60
CA ARG A 19 2.19 -10.96 14.89
C ARG A 19 0.83 -10.64 15.49
N MET A 20 0.27 -11.59 16.26
CA MET A 20 -0.97 -11.35 17.01
C MET A 20 -0.90 -10.07 17.85
N SER A 21 0.27 -9.78 18.46
CA SER A 21 0.46 -8.57 19.26
C SER A 21 0.24 -7.29 18.46
N ASP A 22 0.68 -7.26 17.20
CA ASP A 22 0.59 -6.07 16.36
C ASP A 22 -0.88 -5.69 16.12
N VAL A 23 -1.73 -6.70 15.94
CA VAL A 23 -3.19 -6.55 15.78
C VAL A 23 -3.87 -6.16 17.09
N PHE A 24 -3.50 -6.82 18.20
CA PHE A 24 -4.15 -6.59 19.50
C PHE A 24 -3.81 -5.22 20.11
N PHE A 25 -2.67 -4.64 19.75
CA PHE A 25 -2.26 -3.30 20.20
C PHE A 25 -2.59 -2.19 19.21
N ALA A 26 -3.14 -2.52 18.04
CA ALA A 26 -3.61 -1.53 17.09
C ALA A 26 -4.97 -0.95 17.51
N ASP A 27 -5.11 0.37 17.37
CA ASP A 27 -6.40 1.04 17.47
C ASP A 27 -7.18 0.94 16.14
N ARG A 28 -6.48 0.72 15.02
CA ARG A 28 -7.06 0.55 13.67
C ARG A 28 -6.07 -0.11 12.70
N LEU A 29 -6.59 -0.83 11.71
CA LEU A 29 -5.80 -1.52 10.69
C LEU A 29 -5.99 -0.90 9.30
N LEU A 30 -4.89 -0.60 8.62
CA LEU A 30 -4.87 -0.26 7.20
C LEU A 30 -4.33 -1.44 6.40
N PHE A 31 -5.19 -2.09 5.62
CA PHE A 31 -4.77 -3.08 4.66
C PHE A 31 -4.34 -2.40 3.36
N VAL A 32 -3.20 -2.81 2.83
CA VAL A 32 -2.66 -2.35 1.56
C VAL A 32 -2.39 -3.54 0.66
N GLU A 33 -2.32 -3.35 -0.65
CA GLU A 33 -2.10 -4.48 -1.56
C GLU A 33 -0.74 -5.15 -1.34
N GLY A 34 0.35 -4.39 -1.39
CA GLY A 34 1.70 -4.95 -1.43
C GLY A 34 2.64 -4.46 -0.34
N ALA A 35 3.85 -5.01 -0.37
CA ALA A 35 4.93 -4.61 0.52
C ALA A 35 5.44 -3.20 0.22
N THR A 36 5.29 -2.72 -1.01
CA THR A 36 5.67 -1.36 -1.41
C THR A 36 4.90 -0.32 -0.59
N GLU A 37 3.58 -0.42 -0.54
CA GLU A 37 2.70 0.50 0.19
C GLU A 37 2.98 0.43 1.69
N LYS A 38 3.15 -0.78 2.23
CA LYS A 38 3.46 -1.00 3.66
C LYS A 38 4.73 -0.27 4.09
N GLU A 39 5.73 -0.22 3.22
CA GLU A 39 7.02 0.43 3.52
C GLU A 39 7.03 1.94 3.22
N ILE A 40 6.20 2.40 2.27
CA ILE A 40 6.26 3.78 1.77
C ILE A 40 5.25 4.69 2.46
N ILE A 41 4.05 4.21 2.76
CA ILE A 41 3.01 5.00 3.44
C ILE A 41 3.51 5.57 4.79
N PRO A 42 4.24 4.83 5.63
CA PRO A 42 4.82 5.40 6.85
C PRO A 42 5.78 6.58 6.59
N LEU A 43 6.57 6.51 5.52
CA LEU A 43 7.50 7.60 5.15
C LEU A 43 6.74 8.83 4.67
N ILE A 44 5.66 8.63 3.91
CA ILE A 44 4.76 9.72 3.49
C ILE A 44 4.12 10.37 4.72
N ALA A 45 3.61 9.55 5.66
CA ALA A 45 3.01 10.04 6.90
C ALA A 45 3.99 10.88 7.73
N GLU A 46 5.24 10.42 7.88
CA GLU A 46 6.30 11.16 8.58
C GLU A 46 6.56 12.53 7.93
N LYS A 47 6.69 12.58 6.60
CA LYS A 47 6.87 13.83 5.85
C LYS A 47 5.68 14.78 6.04
N LEU A 48 4.47 14.25 6.13
CA LEU A 48 3.26 15.02 6.42
C LEU A 48 3.10 15.37 7.90
N LYS A 49 3.98 14.91 8.79
CA LYS A 49 3.89 15.03 10.25
C LYS A 49 2.64 14.35 10.82
N VAL A 50 2.20 13.26 10.18
CA VAL A 50 1.15 12.37 10.66
C VAL A 50 1.83 11.22 11.41
N ASP A 51 1.65 11.20 12.72
CA ASP A 51 2.19 10.14 13.58
C ASP A 51 1.23 8.94 13.61
N LEU A 52 1.50 7.95 12.76
CA LEU A 52 0.69 6.72 12.66
C LEU A 52 0.73 5.91 13.96
N ASN A 53 1.88 5.85 14.62
CA ASN A 53 2.07 5.11 15.87
C ASN A 53 1.22 5.70 17.00
N ARG A 54 1.25 7.03 17.17
CA ARG A 54 0.43 7.72 18.19
C ARG A 54 -1.06 7.56 17.94
N ARG A 55 -1.45 7.28 16.70
CA ARG A 55 -2.85 7.04 16.31
C ARG A 55 -3.23 5.56 16.26
N GLY A 56 -2.31 4.68 16.69
CA GLY A 56 -2.52 3.23 16.77
C GLY A 56 -2.81 2.58 15.41
N VAL A 57 -2.26 3.14 14.32
CA VAL A 57 -2.41 2.60 12.97
C VAL A 57 -1.39 1.50 12.72
N GLU A 58 -1.86 0.29 12.45
CA GLU A 58 -1.02 -0.82 11.95
C GLU A 58 -1.30 -1.03 10.45
N ILE A 59 -0.24 -1.10 9.64
CA ILE A 59 -0.35 -1.30 8.18
C ILE A 59 -0.01 -2.73 7.82
N ILE A 60 -0.93 -3.42 7.14
CA ILE A 60 -0.81 -4.83 6.77
C ILE A 60 -0.89 -4.99 5.25
N ALA A 61 0.16 -5.54 4.64
CA ALA A 61 0.16 -5.89 3.22
C ALA A 61 -0.62 -7.20 3.00
N MET A 62 -1.61 -7.19 2.12
CA MET A 62 -2.50 -8.33 1.83
C MET A 62 -1.87 -9.35 0.89
N ARG A 63 -1.03 -8.93 -0.07
CA ARG A 63 -0.49 -9.82 -1.09
C ARG A 63 0.81 -10.48 -0.64
N GLY A 64 0.64 -11.67 -0.05
CA GLY A 64 1.55 -12.80 -0.21
C GLY A 64 0.77 -13.99 -0.81
N LYS A 65 0.89 -14.24 -2.12
CA LYS A 65 0.22 -15.31 -2.91
C LYS A 65 -1.33 -15.31 -2.90
N ASP A 66 -1.95 -14.73 -3.94
CA ASP A 66 -3.32 -15.04 -4.45
C ASP A 66 -4.52 -15.09 -3.46
N THR A 67 -4.42 -14.47 -2.28
CA THR A 67 -5.42 -14.60 -1.19
C THR A 67 -6.16 -13.31 -0.80
N GLY A 68 -6.07 -12.22 -1.58
CA GLY A 68 -6.66 -10.90 -1.24
C GLY A 68 -8.11 -10.96 -0.73
N LYS A 69 -9.00 -11.60 -1.50
CA LYS A 69 -10.39 -11.84 -1.12
C LYS A 69 -10.57 -12.65 0.17
N TYR A 70 -9.70 -13.63 0.43
CA TYR A 70 -9.73 -14.41 1.67
C TYR A 70 -9.37 -13.54 2.88
N HIS A 71 -8.37 -12.66 2.74
CA HIS A 71 -8.00 -11.71 3.78
C HIS A 71 -9.13 -10.70 4.06
N ILE A 72 -9.74 -10.10 3.04
CA ILE A 72 -10.87 -9.17 3.20
C ILE A 72 -12.02 -9.84 3.97
N LYS A 73 -12.40 -11.06 3.57
CA LYS A 73 -13.46 -11.82 4.24
C LYS A 73 -13.15 -12.08 5.72
N MET A 74 -11.94 -12.56 6.00
CA MET A 74 -11.53 -12.90 7.36
C MET A 74 -11.49 -11.65 8.25
N TRP A 75 -10.85 -10.58 7.78
CA TRP A 75 -10.71 -9.34 8.53
C TRP A 75 -12.02 -8.58 8.69
N SER A 76 -12.94 -8.68 7.73
CA SER A 76 -14.31 -8.19 7.90
C SER A 76 -15.02 -8.89 9.05
N HIS A 77 -14.84 -10.20 9.21
CA HIS A 77 -15.39 -10.93 10.35
C HIS A 77 -14.74 -10.49 11.67
N VAL A 78 -13.42 -10.30 11.71
CA VAL A 78 -12.72 -9.79 12.90
C VAL A 78 -13.22 -8.39 13.27
N ALA A 79 -13.27 -7.46 12.32
CA ALA A 79 -13.72 -6.08 12.52
C ALA A 79 -15.13 -6.05 13.13
N LYS A 80 -16.08 -6.83 12.56
CA LYS A 80 -17.46 -6.91 13.06
C LYS A 80 -17.56 -7.42 14.51
N ASN A 81 -16.68 -8.33 14.91
CA ASN A 81 -16.73 -8.93 16.25
C ASN A 81 -15.92 -8.17 17.31
N THR A 82 -14.93 -7.38 16.90
CA THR A 82 -13.97 -6.72 17.81
C THR A 82 -14.16 -5.21 17.88
N GLN A 83 -14.99 -4.63 17.00
CA GLN A 83 -15.11 -3.18 16.79
C GLN A 83 -13.79 -2.52 16.37
N LEU A 84 -12.77 -3.30 15.99
CA LEU A 84 -11.52 -2.81 15.44
C LEU A 84 -11.80 -2.17 14.07
N PRO A 85 -11.56 -0.85 13.89
CA PRO A 85 -11.69 -0.21 12.60
C PRO A 85 -10.70 -0.81 11.61
N VAL A 86 -11.20 -1.20 10.44
CA VAL A 86 -10.41 -1.75 9.35
C VAL A 86 -10.69 -0.94 8.10
N PHE A 87 -9.63 -0.54 7.41
CA PHE A 87 -9.70 0.21 6.16
C PHE A 87 -8.79 -0.45 5.11
N TYR A 88 -9.20 -0.41 3.85
CA TYR A 88 -8.48 -1.05 2.74
C TYR A 88 -8.06 0.00 1.70
N LEU A 89 -6.79 -0.02 1.31
CA LEU A 89 -6.27 0.73 0.18
C LEU A 89 -5.97 -0.25 -0.96
N PHE A 90 -6.63 -0.03 -2.09
CA PHE A 90 -6.53 -0.85 -3.29
C PHE A 90 -5.85 -0.10 -4.44
N ASP A 91 -5.12 -0.87 -5.26
CA ASP A 91 -4.59 -0.46 -6.55
C ASP A 91 -5.75 -0.18 -7.52
N GLY A 92 -5.55 0.72 -8.49
CA GLY A 92 -6.63 1.21 -9.35
C GLY A 92 -7.26 0.17 -10.27
N ASP A 93 -6.68 -1.03 -10.38
CA ASP A 93 -7.23 -2.15 -11.15
C ASP A 93 -8.04 -3.17 -10.31
N ALA A 94 -8.19 -2.93 -9.01
CA ALA A 94 -8.89 -3.82 -8.08
C ALA A 94 -10.43 -3.71 -8.09
N THR A 95 -11.04 -2.99 -9.04
CA THR A 95 -12.49 -2.72 -9.09
C THR A 95 -13.34 -3.99 -8.95
N LYS A 96 -12.93 -5.08 -9.63
CA LYS A 96 -13.66 -6.36 -9.55
C LYS A 96 -13.58 -7.00 -8.16
N GLU A 97 -12.42 -6.93 -7.50
CA GLU A 97 -12.23 -7.47 -6.15
C GLU A 97 -13.08 -6.70 -5.12
N ILE A 98 -13.15 -5.37 -5.27
CA ILE A 98 -14.02 -4.48 -4.49
C ILE A 98 -15.48 -4.86 -4.70
N GLU A 99 -15.96 -4.89 -5.95
CA GLU A 99 -17.36 -5.21 -6.26
C GLU A 99 -17.78 -6.58 -5.71
N ASP A 100 -16.94 -7.61 -5.88
CA ASP A 100 -17.23 -8.95 -5.38
C ASP A 100 -17.26 -8.97 -3.83
N SER A 101 -16.36 -8.24 -3.18
CA SER A 101 -16.31 -8.14 -1.71
C SER A 101 -17.48 -7.35 -1.13
N GLN A 102 -17.96 -6.33 -1.85
CA GLN A 102 -19.17 -5.57 -1.49
C GLN A 102 -20.44 -6.42 -1.64
N LYS A 103 -20.57 -7.16 -2.74
CA LYS A 103 -21.71 -8.10 -2.96
C LYS A 103 -21.80 -9.15 -1.84
N GLU A 104 -20.65 -9.61 -1.33
CA GLU A 104 -20.58 -10.57 -0.22
C GLU A 104 -20.67 -9.92 1.17
N GLY A 105 -20.75 -8.59 1.25
CA GLY A 105 -20.93 -7.84 2.50
C GLY A 105 -19.68 -7.80 3.39
N PHE A 106 -18.50 -8.00 2.80
CA PHE A 106 -17.21 -7.91 3.50
C PHE A 106 -16.61 -6.51 3.47
N LEU A 107 -16.96 -5.71 2.45
CA LEU A 107 -16.52 -4.35 2.23
C LEU A 107 -17.72 -3.39 2.14
N THR A 108 -17.54 -2.13 2.54
CA THR A 108 -18.52 -1.05 2.44
C THR A 108 -17.87 0.17 1.78
N ASP A 109 -18.66 1.13 1.28
CA ASP A 109 -18.11 2.35 0.67
C ASP A 109 -17.28 3.19 1.65
N ASP A 110 -17.56 3.08 2.95
CA ASP A 110 -16.89 3.86 3.99
C ASP A 110 -15.56 3.27 4.47
N ASN A 111 -15.21 2.03 4.10
CA ASN A 111 -14.05 1.33 4.65
C ASN A 111 -12.97 0.98 3.62
N HIS A 112 -12.97 1.64 2.47
CA HIS A 112 -11.92 1.47 1.48
C HIS A 112 -11.63 2.72 0.66
N TYR A 113 -10.50 2.69 -0.02
CA TYR A 113 -10.11 3.63 -1.06
C TYR A 113 -9.55 2.87 -2.25
N LEU A 114 -9.97 3.26 -3.46
CA LEU A 114 -9.45 2.77 -4.72
C LEU A 114 -8.60 3.88 -5.33
N LEU A 115 -7.31 3.60 -5.57
CA LEU A 115 -6.44 4.55 -6.26
C LEU A 115 -6.98 4.87 -7.67
N LYS A 116 -6.88 6.12 -8.08
CA LYS A 116 -7.26 6.59 -9.42
C LYS A 116 -6.20 6.24 -10.46
N VAL A 117 -4.98 5.98 -10.00
CA VAL A 117 -3.90 5.42 -10.81
C VAL A 117 -3.82 3.90 -10.60
N ALA A 118 -3.18 3.20 -11.54
CA ALA A 118 -3.09 1.75 -11.46
C ALA A 118 -2.28 1.29 -10.25
N ASP A 119 -1.16 1.95 -9.96
CA ASP A 119 -0.22 1.53 -8.91
C ASP A 119 0.38 2.73 -8.18
N ILE A 120 0.88 2.54 -6.95
CA ILE A 120 1.47 3.64 -6.18
C ILE A 120 2.68 4.29 -6.88
N GLU A 121 3.44 3.54 -7.71
CA GLU A 121 4.56 4.13 -8.45
C GLU A 121 4.11 5.13 -9.53
N ASP A 122 2.86 5.06 -9.96
CA ASP A 122 2.27 6.02 -10.89
C ASP A 122 1.97 7.37 -10.22
N LEU A 123 1.98 7.44 -8.88
CA LEU A 123 1.86 8.68 -8.12
C LEU A 123 3.20 9.43 -7.96
N TYR A 124 4.36 8.83 -8.27
CA TYR A 124 5.64 9.52 -8.10
C TYR A 124 5.83 10.68 -9.09
N PRO A 125 6.35 11.85 -8.67
CA PRO A 125 6.80 12.89 -9.59
C PRO A 125 7.82 12.34 -10.57
N GLU A 126 7.63 12.67 -11.86
CA GLU A 126 8.42 12.09 -12.94
C GLU A 126 9.90 12.47 -12.84
N ASP A 127 10.17 13.75 -12.55
CA ASP A 127 11.52 14.33 -12.42
C ASP A 127 12.31 13.68 -11.28
N LEU A 128 11.69 13.52 -10.11
CA LEU A 128 12.30 12.83 -8.97
C LEU A 128 12.52 11.35 -9.29
N THR A 129 11.57 10.71 -9.96
CA THR A 129 11.72 9.30 -10.36
C THR A 129 12.90 9.13 -11.31
N GLN A 130 13.03 9.98 -12.33
CA GLN A 130 14.16 9.97 -13.26
C GLN A 130 15.49 10.12 -12.51
N LYS A 131 15.59 11.10 -11.61
CA LYS A 131 16.79 11.32 -10.78
C LYS A 131 17.15 10.08 -9.96
N VAL A 132 16.19 9.44 -9.31
CA VAL A 132 16.44 8.24 -8.52
C VAL A 132 16.82 7.05 -9.40
N VAL A 133 16.15 6.83 -10.53
CA VAL A 133 16.51 5.75 -11.49
C VAL A 133 17.93 5.94 -11.98
N LYS A 134 18.35 7.16 -12.34
CA LYS A 134 19.73 7.47 -12.73
C LYS A 134 20.73 7.17 -11.61
N SER A 135 20.37 7.38 -10.35
CA SER A 135 21.20 7.01 -9.20
C SER A 135 21.34 5.49 -9.02
N MET A 136 20.29 4.73 -9.34
CA MET A 136 20.27 3.26 -9.23
C MET A 136 20.94 2.59 -10.43
N ILE A 137 20.86 3.21 -11.61
CA ILE A 137 21.41 2.71 -12.87
C ILE A 137 22.26 3.83 -13.51
N PRO A 138 23.50 4.06 -13.04
CA PRO A 138 24.32 5.18 -13.52
C PRO A 138 24.56 5.20 -15.04
N SER A 139 24.53 4.04 -15.69
CA SER A 139 24.74 3.86 -17.13
C SER A 139 23.52 4.24 -18.00
N ILE A 140 22.34 4.47 -17.42
CA ILE A 140 21.13 4.76 -18.20
C ILE A 140 21.18 6.19 -18.77
N GLU A 141 20.76 6.36 -20.02
CA GLU A 141 20.51 7.68 -20.62
C GLU A 141 19.10 8.16 -20.22
N ILE A 142 18.93 8.55 -18.95
CA ILE A 142 17.61 8.83 -18.37
C ILE A 142 16.88 9.98 -19.07
N GLU A 143 17.62 10.91 -19.64
CA GLU A 143 17.10 12.09 -20.33
C GLU A 143 16.30 11.72 -21.59
N LYS A 144 16.45 10.48 -22.09
CA LYS A 144 15.70 9.93 -23.23
C LYS A 144 14.54 9.03 -22.82
N VAL A 145 14.30 8.88 -21.51
CA VAL A 145 13.27 7.99 -20.96
C VAL A 145 12.06 8.80 -20.54
N ASP A 146 10.97 8.64 -21.28
CA ASP A 146 9.65 9.12 -20.87
C ASP A 146 9.09 8.23 -19.75
N LEU A 147 8.91 8.79 -18.56
CA LEU A 147 8.35 8.13 -17.38
C LEU A 147 6.95 8.63 -17.02
N SER A 148 6.21 9.22 -17.97
CA SER A 148 4.78 9.50 -17.81
C SER A 148 3.97 8.20 -17.55
N SER A 149 2.82 8.32 -16.89
CA SER A 149 1.99 7.16 -16.55
C SER A 149 1.58 6.33 -17.79
N PRO A 150 1.55 4.98 -17.72
CA PRO A 150 1.80 4.13 -16.54
C PRO A 150 3.30 3.94 -16.32
N ARG A 151 3.80 4.49 -15.21
CA ARG A 151 5.19 4.57 -14.82
C ARG A 151 5.71 3.23 -14.34
N LYS A 152 4.94 2.47 -13.54
CA LYS A 152 5.33 1.12 -13.11
C LYS A 152 5.77 0.24 -14.28
N LYS A 153 4.93 0.15 -15.33
CA LYS A 153 5.23 -0.69 -16.52
C LYS A 153 6.49 -0.26 -17.25
N LYS A 154 6.81 1.03 -17.24
CA LYS A 154 8.02 1.57 -17.85
C LYS A 154 9.24 1.27 -16.99
N LEU A 155 9.11 1.41 -15.67
CA LEU A 155 10.15 1.05 -14.70
C LEU A 155 10.45 -0.46 -14.74
N GLU A 156 9.43 -1.32 -14.80
CA GLU A 156 9.61 -2.78 -14.97
C GLU A 156 10.52 -3.08 -16.16
N LYS A 157 10.20 -2.54 -17.35
CA LYS A 157 11.04 -2.71 -18.55
C LYS A 157 12.48 -2.22 -18.36
N ILE A 158 12.68 -1.13 -17.62
CA ILE A 158 14.00 -0.55 -17.37
C ILE A 158 14.80 -1.46 -16.45
N PHE A 159 14.24 -1.82 -15.29
CA PHE A 159 14.94 -2.63 -14.30
C PHE A 159 15.16 -4.08 -14.78
N ASP A 160 14.19 -4.66 -15.51
CA ASP A 160 14.33 -5.98 -16.14
C ASP A 160 15.49 -5.99 -17.15
N LYS A 161 15.58 -4.98 -18.03
CA LYS A 161 16.67 -4.86 -19.00
C LYS A 161 18.05 -4.73 -18.33
N ASN A 162 18.09 -4.24 -17.09
CA ASN A 162 19.32 -4.08 -16.33
C ASN A 162 19.54 -5.22 -15.31
N ASN A 163 18.70 -6.26 -15.30
CA ASN A 163 18.75 -7.40 -14.36
C ASN A 163 18.72 -6.96 -12.89
N ILE A 164 17.87 -6.00 -12.55
CA ILE A 164 17.70 -5.52 -11.18
C ILE A 164 16.32 -5.98 -10.68
N GLU A 165 16.34 -6.87 -9.70
CA GLU A 165 15.15 -7.37 -9.02
C GLU A 165 14.83 -6.51 -7.78
N ASP A 166 13.62 -6.69 -7.23
CA ASP A 166 13.15 -6.05 -5.98
C ASP A 166 13.34 -4.52 -5.91
N TRP A 167 13.28 -3.85 -7.06
CA TRP A 167 13.58 -2.42 -7.17
C TRP A 167 12.50 -1.50 -6.60
N LYS A 168 11.25 -1.98 -6.45
CA LYS A 168 10.08 -1.15 -6.09
C LYS A 168 10.23 -0.45 -4.75
N ILE A 169 10.54 -1.20 -3.70
CA ILE A 169 10.72 -0.65 -2.35
C ILE A 169 11.95 0.29 -2.29
N PRO A 170 13.15 -0.09 -2.75
CA PRO A 170 14.31 0.81 -2.77
C PRO A 170 14.07 2.10 -3.58
N LEU A 171 13.42 1.99 -4.75
CA LEU A 171 13.07 3.14 -5.57
C LEU A 171 12.12 4.06 -4.81
N GLY A 172 10.99 3.51 -4.34
CA GLY A 172 9.97 4.30 -3.69
C GLY A 172 10.44 4.96 -2.38
N LYS A 173 11.23 4.26 -1.56
CA LYS A 173 11.88 4.86 -0.37
C LYS A 173 12.77 6.06 -0.74
N LYS A 174 13.59 5.92 -1.79
CA LYS A 174 14.46 7.01 -2.26
C LYS A 174 13.62 8.17 -2.81
N VAL A 175 12.64 7.90 -3.67
CA VAL A 175 11.77 8.92 -4.23
C VAL A 175 11.06 9.71 -3.13
N VAL A 176 10.39 9.03 -2.18
CA VAL A 176 9.70 9.70 -1.07
C VAL A 176 10.67 10.44 -0.13
N SER A 177 11.89 9.94 0.06
CA SER A 177 12.90 10.65 0.85
C SER A 177 13.30 11.99 0.21
N GLU A 178 13.32 12.06 -1.13
CA GLU A 178 13.62 13.27 -1.90
C GLU A 178 12.40 14.18 -2.11
N MET A 179 11.18 13.72 -1.80
CA MET A 179 9.99 14.55 -1.88
C MET A 179 9.98 15.60 -0.76
N GLU A 180 9.72 16.84 -1.17
CA GLU A 180 9.21 17.90 -0.30
C GLU A 180 7.69 17.77 -0.07
N LYS A 181 7.18 18.47 0.95
CA LYS A 181 5.75 18.40 1.33
C LYS A 181 4.80 18.75 0.20
N GLU A 182 5.19 19.70 -0.64
CA GLU A 182 4.40 20.16 -1.78
C GLU A 182 4.24 19.04 -2.81
N HIS A 183 5.31 18.29 -3.10
CA HIS A 183 5.25 17.12 -3.98
C HIS A 183 4.28 16.06 -3.44
N ILE A 184 4.29 15.82 -2.12
CA ILE A 184 3.39 14.85 -1.50
C ILE A 184 1.94 15.33 -1.60
N LYS A 185 1.67 16.61 -1.32
CA LYS A 185 0.31 17.15 -1.41
C LYS A 185 -0.26 17.11 -2.82
N GLU A 186 0.58 17.29 -3.82
CA GLU A 186 0.17 17.29 -5.23
C GLU A 186 0.09 15.87 -5.79
N ALA A 187 1.23 15.16 -5.78
CA ALA A 187 1.39 13.88 -6.45
C ALA A 187 0.82 12.70 -5.64
N MET A 188 0.74 12.83 -4.31
CA MET A 188 0.24 11.80 -3.38
C MET A 188 -1.03 12.28 -2.64
N SER A 189 -1.81 13.16 -3.27
CA SER A 189 -3.07 13.68 -2.70
C SER A 189 -4.03 12.55 -2.28
N GLU A 190 -4.06 11.45 -3.04
CA GLU A 190 -4.87 10.27 -2.75
C GLU A 190 -4.48 9.61 -1.42
N ILE A 191 -3.18 9.52 -1.11
CA ILE A 191 -2.70 8.97 0.18
C ILE A 191 -3.08 9.90 1.34
N THR A 192 -3.11 11.22 1.09
CA THR A 192 -3.59 12.19 2.08
C THR A 192 -5.10 12.01 2.32
N GLU A 193 -5.89 11.76 1.27
CA GLU A 193 -7.32 11.47 1.39
C GLU A 193 -7.58 10.17 2.17
N VAL A 194 -6.75 9.15 1.98
CA VAL A 194 -6.79 7.91 2.79
C VAL A 194 -6.57 8.25 4.26
N PHE A 195 -5.57 9.09 4.58
CA PHE A 195 -5.35 9.52 5.96
C PHE A 195 -6.56 10.27 6.51
N ASP A 196 -7.16 11.20 5.78
CA ASP A 196 -8.31 11.95 6.27
C ASP A 196 -9.56 11.08 6.52
N LYS A 197 -9.76 10.02 5.72
CA LYS A 197 -10.88 9.07 5.89
C LYS A 197 -10.66 8.10 7.04
N PHE A 198 -9.41 7.71 7.27
CA PHE A 198 -9.06 6.60 8.15
C PHE A 198 -8.50 7.03 9.52
N ILE A 199 -7.88 8.21 9.62
CA ILE A 199 -6.94 8.58 10.69
C ILE A 199 -7.45 9.76 11.55
#